data_AF-A0A6S6T9U1-F1
#
_entry.id   AF-A0A6S6T9U1-F1
#
_cell.length_a   1.000
_cell.length_b   1.000
_cell.length_c   1.000
_cell.angle_alpha   90.00
_cell.angle_beta   90.00
_cell.angle_gamma   90.00
#
_symmetry.space_group_name_H-M   'P 1'
#
loop_
_entity.id
_entity.type
_entity.pdbx_description
1 polymer ?
#
loop_
_entity_poly.entity_id
_entity_poly.type
_entity_poly.pdbx_seq_one_letter_code
_entity_poly.pdbx_strand_id
1 'polypeptide(L)'
;MQYRREIDGLRALAVVPVILFHAGIQGFSGGFVGVDIFFVISGYLITSIIIAELETGDFTITGFYERRARRILPALFFVMAVSLPLAWWLLLPHELVAFGRSIIAVIVFASNILFWQESDYFATDSELIPLLHTWSLAVEEQYYVIFPILLLVCWKLGIRWVTAIISTIAVVSLGLAEWGWRHDASGNFYLLPSRAWELMAGAGCALYLGHKQQPTGTLSQPLSLLGLGLLVASILWLDDTIPFPSLYAILPVLGTSLIILFAHQNNWVGKLLSLPALVGVGLVSYSAYLWHQPMFAFARLYYVDEPQLLIMLGLAALAFVLAFISWRFVERPFRQRQQFNRKQIFIMALAGSLAFVIIALALIIFEGMPARFA
;
A
#
# COMPACT_ATOMS: atom_id res chain seq x y z
N MET A 1 -10.18 7.28 18.72
CA MET A 1 -9.84 5.84 18.72
C MET A 1 -8.65 5.56 19.62
N GLN A 2 -8.71 4.50 20.41
CA GLN A 2 -7.59 4.01 21.21
C GLN A 2 -6.51 3.42 20.28
N TYR A 3 -5.24 3.67 20.59
CA TYR A 3 -4.11 3.13 19.83
C TYR A 3 -4.02 1.60 19.95
N ARG A 4 -3.95 0.89 18.82
CA ARG A 4 -3.86 -0.58 18.74
C ARG A 4 -2.50 -1.02 18.21
N ARG A 5 -1.62 -1.48 19.10
CA ARG A 5 -0.23 -1.85 18.79
C ARG A 5 -0.15 -3.04 17.84
N GLU A 6 -1.05 -3.99 18.00
CA GLU A 6 -1.13 -5.20 17.18
C GLU A 6 -1.43 -4.90 15.71
N ILE A 7 -2.07 -3.76 15.39
CA ILE A 7 -2.29 -3.33 14.00
C ILE A 7 -0.99 -2.87 13.36
N ASP A 8 -0.10 -2.17 14.10
CA ASP A 8 1.23 -1.85 13.58
C ASP A 8 2.07 -3.13 13.43
N GLY A 9 2.00 -4.07 14.37
CA GLY A 9 2.62 -5.38 14.20
C GLY A 9 2.12 -6.15 12.98
N LEU A 10 0.83 -6.06 12.66
CA LEU A 10 0.26 -6.65 11.46
C LEU A 10 0.80 -5.98 10.18
N ARG A 11 1.06 -4.67 10.20
CA ARG A 11 1.75 -3.97 9.08
C ARG A 11 3.19 -4.44 8.90
N ALA A 12 3.86 -4.87 9.98
CA ALA A 12 5.17 -5.51 9.87
C ALA A 12 5.09 -6.88 9.19
N LEU A 13 4.08 -7.69 9.54
CA LEU A 13 3.78 -8.95 8.85
C LEU A 13 3.34 -8.77 7.39
N ALA A 14 2.93 -7.57 6.99
CA ALA A 14 2.64 -7.26 5.60
C ALA A 14 3.89 -6.83 4.83
N VAL A 15 4.68 -5.86 5.34
CA VAL A 15 5.81 -5.28 4.59
C VAL A 15 7.02 -6.19 4.51
N VAL A 16 7.33 -6.95 5.57
CA VAL A 16 8.55 -7.77 5.60
C VAL A 16 8.48 -8.85 4.52
N PRO A 17 7.40 -9.66 4.41
CA PRO A 17 7.28 -10.63 3.32
C PRO A 17 7.38 -10.01 1.93
N VAL A 18 6.78 -8.83 1.69
CA VAL A 18 6.89 -8.13 0.40
C VAL A 18 8.36 -7.85 0.06
N ILE A 19 9.13 -7.31 1.00
CA ILE A 19 10.54 -6.98 0.77
C ILE A 19 11.37 -8.25 0.55
N LEU A 20 11.13 -9.30 1.33
CA LEU A 20 11.85 -10.57 1.21
C LEU A 20 11.52 -11.31 -0.10
N PHE A 21 10.27 -11.22 -0.57
CA PHE A 21 9.84 -11.72 -1.88
C PHE A 21 10.61 -11.04 -3.00
N HIS A 22 10.60 -9.71 -3.06
CA HIS A 22 11.33 -8.96 -4.11
C HIS A 22 12.86 -9.08 -3.97
N ALA A 23 13.38 -9.52 -2.82
CA ALA A 23 14.80 -9.80 -2.62
C ALA A 23 15.21 -11.20 -3.12
N GLY A 24 14.25 -12.03 -3.59
CA GLY A 24 14.51 -13.38 -4.10
C GLY A 24 14.71 -14.44 -3.02
N ILE A 25 14.21 -14.23 -1.79
CA ILE A 25 14.34 -15.23 -0.71
C ILE A 25 13.37 -16.39 -0.93
N GLN A 26 13.93 -17.61 -0.98
CA GLN A 26 13.14 -18.84 -1.02
C GLN A 26 12.25 -18.99 0.23
N GLY A 27 11.01 -19.44 0.02
CA GLY A 27 10.01 -19.58 1.09
C GLY A 27 9.18 -18.32 1.35
N PHE A 28 9.42 -17.22 0.63
CA PHE A 28 8.57 -16.01 0.64
C PHE A 28 7.92 -15.76 -0.72
N SER A 29 7.67 -16.80 -1.53
CA SER A 29 7.03 -16.69 -2.84
C SER A 29 5.68 -15.97 -2.79
N GLY A 30 4.96 -16.07 -1.68
CA GLY A 30 3.67 -15.43 -1.47
C GLY A 30 3.78 -14.06 -0.85
N GLY A 31 4.98 -13.47 -0.73
CA GLY A 31 5.17 -12.19 -0.06
C GLY A 31 4.42 -11.04 -0.73
N PHE A 32 4.07 -11.14 -2.02
CA PHE A 32 3.23 -10.16 -2.71
C PHE A 32 1.85 -9.96 -2.06
N VAL A 33 1.31 -10.97 -1.35
CA VAL A 33 0.03 -10.87 -0.64
C VAL A 33 0.07 -9.88 0.54
N GLY A 34 1.25 -9.40 0.91
CA GLY A 34 1.37 -8.31 1.87
C GLY A 34 0.62 -7.05 1.42
N VAL A 35 0.45 -6.84 0.12
CA VAL A 35 -0.38 -5.75 -0.42
C VAL A 35 -1.86 -5.93 -0.04
N ASP A 36 -2.40 -7.14 -0.15
CA ASP A 36 -3.77 -7.47 0.25
C ASP A 36 -4.00 -7.26 1.75
N ILE A 37 -3.00 -7.63 2.57
CA ILE A 37 -3.00 -7.34 4.00
C ILE A 37 -3.06 -5.82 4.24
N PHE A 38 -2.28 -5.03 3.49
CA PHE A 38 -2.35 -3.57 3.58
C PHE A 38 -3.71 -3.02 3.18
N PHE A 39 -4.33 -3.51 2.10
CA PHE A 39 -5.66 -3.07 1.68
C PHE A 39 -6.72 -3.32 2.75
N VAL A 40 -6.71 -4.49 3.40
CA VAL A 40 -7.64 -4.75 4.53
C VAL A 40 -7.37 -3.83 5.72
N ILE A 41 -6.11 -3.58 6.08
CA ILE A 41 -5.74 -2.64 7.15
C ILE A 41 -6.21 -1.21 6.81
N SER A 42 -5.98 -0.78 5.58
CA SER A 42 -6.35 0.53 5.05
C SER A 42 -7.87 0.72 5.09
N GLY A 43 -8.62 -0.27 4.62
CA GLY A 43 -10.09 -0.30 4.73
C GLY A 43 -10.57 -0.17 6.17
N TYR A 44 -9.99 -0.93 7.10
CA TYR A 44 -10.33 -0.85 8.53
C TYR A 44 -10.02 0.53 9.14
N LEU A 45 -8.80 1.03 8.97
CA LEU A 45 -8.35 2.28 9.59
C LEU A 45 -9.12 3.49 9.05
N ILE A 46 -9.30 3.58 7.74
CA ILE A 46 -9.98 4.71 7.11
C ILE A 46 -11.47 4.70 7.48
N THR A 47 -12.13 3.56 7.37
CA THR A 47 -13.55 3.43 7.76
C THR A 47 -13.76 3.79 9.22
N SER A 48 -12.91 3.29 10.11
CA SER A 48 -13.02 3.59 11.54
C SER A 48 -12.85 5.09 11.83
N ILE A 49 -11.91 5.77 11.16
CA ILE A 49 -11.69 7.21 11.34
C ILE A 49 -12.90 8.01 10.86
N ILE A 50 -13.44 7.68 9.68
CA ILE A 50 -14.57 8.39 9.09
C ILE A 50 -15.82 8.21 9.94
N ILE A 51 -16.14 6.96 10.35
CA ILE A 51 -17.30 6.68 11.19
C ILE A 51 -17.21 7.42 12.52
N ALA A 52 -16.06 7.38 13.20
CA ALA A 52 -15.89 8.07 14.47
C ALA A 52 -16.12 9.59 14.36
N GLU A 53 -15.67 10.22 13.26
CA GLU A 53 -15.89 11.65 13.01
C GLU A 53 -17.33 11.96 12.54
N LEU A 54 -18.00 11.03 11.85
CA LEU A 54 -19.39 11.18 11.43
C LEU A 54 -20.36 11.06 12.63
N GLU A 55 -20.07 10.18 13.58
CA GLU A 55 -20.84 10.01 14.81
C GLU A 55 -20.78 11.26 15.71
N THR A 56 -19.64 11.95 15.75
CA THR A 56 -19.48 13.19 16.52
C THR A 56 -19.88 14.45 15.74
N GLY A 57 -20.12 14.34 14.43
CA GLY A 57 -20.45 15.48 13.56
C GLY A 57 -19.24 16.34 13.16
N ASP A 58 -18.01 15.89 13.42
CA ASP A 58 -16.77 16.61 13.17
C ASP A 58 -16.14 16.32 11.79
N PHE A 59 -16.73 15.38 11.04
CA PHE A 59 -16.15 14.95 9.77
C PHE A 59 -16.13 16.07 8.73
N THR A 60 -14.94 16.30 8.14
CA THR A 60 -14.78 17.20 6.99
C THR A 60 -13.90 16.54 5.93
N ILE A 61 -14.32 16.61 4.67
CA ILE A 61 -13.56 16.07 3.53
C ILE A 61 -12.18 16.73 3.45
N THR A 62 -12.10 18.04 3.62
CA THR A 62 -10.82 18.78 3.61
C THR A 62 -9.90 18.34 4.74
N GLY A 63 -10.44 18.07 5.94
CA GLY A 63 -9.65 17.60 7.07
C GLY A 63 -9.14 16.17 6.85
N PHE A 64 -9.94 15.33 6.20
CA PHE A 64 -9.55 13.98 5.80
C PHE A 64 -8.37 14.01 4.81
N TYR A 65 -8.50 14.73 3.69
CA TYR A 65 -7.43 14.81 2.69
C TYR A 65 -6.18 15.52 3.21
N GLU A 66 -6.31 16.51 4.09
CA GLU A 66 -5.14 17.11 4.77
C GLU A 66 -4.34 16.04 5.53
N ARG A 67 -5.01 15.16 6.30
CA ARG A 67 -4.34 14.08 7.04
C ARG A 67 -3.69 13.06 6.12
N ARG A 68 -4.26 12.80 4.94
CA ARG A 68 -3.66 11.92 3.91
C ARG A 68 -2.44 12.56 3.29
N ALA A 69 -2.56 13.80 2.82
CA ALA A 69 -1.45 14.57 2.27
C ALA A 69 -0.23 14.60 3.22
N ARG A 70 -0.44 14.89 4.52
CA ARG A 70 0.63 14.88 5.54
C ARG A 70 1.28 13.52 5.76
N ARG A 71 0.55 12.43 5.51
CA ARG A 71 1.01 11.07 5.78
C ARG A 71 1.78 10.47 4.60
N ILE A 72 1.43 10.87 3.38
CA ILE A 72 1.79 10.14 2.15
C ILE A 72 2.78 10.94 1.31
N LEU A 73 2.40 12.16 0.92
CA LEU A 73 3.17 12.97 -0.02
C LEU A 73 4.62 13.25 0.42
N PRO A 74 4.93 13.58 1.69
CA PRO A 74 6.31 13.90 2.07
C PRO A 74 7.31 12.78 1.80
N ALA A 75 7.01 11.54 2.21
CA ALA A 75 7.90 10.41 1.97
C ALA A 75 7.91 10.00 0.49
N LEU A 76 6.75 10.03 -0.18
CA LEU A 76 6.65 9.75 -1.61
C LEU A 76 7.54 10.71 -2.43
N PHE A 77 7.44 12.02 -2.17
CA PHE A 77 8.28 13.03 -2.81
C PHE A 77 9.75 12.83 -2.48
N PHE A 78 10.09 12.46 -1.25
CA PHE A 78 11.47 12.23 -0.87
C PHE A 78 12.08 11.03 -1.61
N VAL A 79 11.37 9.91 -1.70
CA VAL A 79 11.84 8.74 -2.46
C VAL A 79 11.95 9.04 -3.96
N MET A 80 10.97 9.74 -4.55
CA MET A 80 11.05 10.15 -5.96
C MET A 80 12.22 11.11 -6.22
N ALA A 81 12.48 12.06 -5.30
CA ALA A 81 13.60 12.99 -5.41
C ALA A 81 14.95 12.27 -5.39
N VAL A 82 15.09 11.22 -4.56
CA VAL A 82 16.31 10.42 -4.49
C VAL A 82 16.42 9.44 -5.67
N SER A 83 15.30 8.97 -6.19
CA SER A 83 15.26 8.08 -7.36
C SER A 83 15.62 8.81 -8.66
N LEU A 84 15.30 10.11 -8.80
CA LEU A 84 15.60 10.91 -9.98
C LEU A 84 17.07 10.91 -10.43
N PRO A 85 18.07 11.23 -9.57
CA PRO A 85 19.47 11.22 -9.98
C PRO A 85 19.98 9.81 -10.30
N LEU A 86 19.47 8.77 -9.63
CA LEU A 86 19.81 7.38 -9.95
C LEU A 86 19.23 6.98 -11.31
N ALA A 87 17.97 7.33 -11.57
CA ALA A 87 17.32 7.11 -12.85
C ALA A 87 18.06 7.84 -13.98
N TRP A 88 18.43 9.10 -13.77
CA TRP A 88 19.18 9.89 -14.74
C TRP A 88 20.52 9.24 -15.10
N TRP A 89 21.22 8.67 -14.12
CA TRP A 89 22.53 8.07 -14.30
C TRP A 89 22.49 6.67 -14.91
N LEU A 90 21.53 5.83 -14.49
CA LEU A 90 21.49 4.40 -14.84
C LEU A 90 20.60 4.09 -16.05
N LEU A 91 19.47 4.79 -16.22
CA LEU A 91 18.49 4.43 -17.24
C LEU A 91 18.95 4.85 -18.64
N LEU A 92 18.62 4.03 -19.63
CA LEU A 92 18.70 4.39 -21.04
C LEU A 92 17.66 5.49 -21.39
N PRO A 93 17.79 6.19 -22.54
CA PRO A 93 16.88 7.29 -22.87
C PRO A 93 15.39 6.87 -22.86
N HIS A 94 15.05 5.74 -23.48
CA HIS A 94 13.67 5.25 -23.51
C HIS A 94 13.13 4.85 -22.13
N GLU A 95 13.96 4.22 -21.29
CA GLU A 95 13.60 3.88 -19.89
C GLU A 95 13.40 5.14 -19.05
N LEU A 96 14.20 6.18 -19.29
CA LEU A 96 14.04 7.46 -18.59
C LEU A 96 12.75 8.19 -19.00
N VAL A 97 12.31 8.04 -20.25
CA VAL A 97 10.97 8.49 -20.69
C VAL A 97 9.87 7.72 -19.95
N ALA A 98 9.98 6.40 -19.84
CA ALA A 98 9.03 5.57 -19.09
C ALA A 98 9.01 5.92 -17.58
N PHE A 99 10.18 6.20 -17.00
CA PHE A 99 10.30 6.71 -15.63
C PHE A 99 9.62 8.07 -15.46
N GLY A 100 9.75 8.98 -16.44
CA GLY A 100 9.00 10.23 -16.48
C GLY A 100 7.48 10.02 -16.48
N ARG A 101 6.97 9.10 -17.31
CA ARG A 101 5.54 8.72 -17.31
C ARG A 101 5.11 8.15 -15.96
N SER A 102 5.94 7.30 -15.36
CA SER A 102 5.70 6.77 -14.01
C SER A 102 5.59 7.88 -12.97
N ILE A 103 6.47 8.90 -12.98
CA ILE A 103 6.38 10.04 -12.07
C ILE A 103 5.04 10.77 -12.20
N ILE A 104 4.60 11.06 -13.43
CA ILE A 104 3.32 11.73 -13.67
C ILE A 104 2.17 10.88 -13.12
N ALA A 105 2.17 9.58 -13.45
CA ALA A 105 1.12 8.65 -13.01
C ALA A 105 1.07 8.50 -11.48
N VAL A 106 2.23 8.48 -10.80
CA VAL A 106 2.32 8.47 -9.33
C VAL A 106 1.69 9.72 -8.72
N ILE A 107 1.97 10.90 -9.28
CA ILE A 107 1.48 12.19 -8.74
C ILE A 107 -0.04 12.32 -8.84
N VAL A 108 -0.62 11.81 -9.92
CA VAL A 108 -2.08 11.83 -10.13
C VAL A 108 -2.77 10.58 -9.58
N PHE A 109 -2.03 9.70 -8.89
CA PHE A 109 -2.51 8.42 -8.37
C PHE A 109 -3.20 7.52 -9.42
N ALA A 110 -2.57 7.42 -10.59
CA ALA A 110 -2.98 6.58 -11.72
C ALA A 110 -1.87 5.61 -12.18
N SER A 111 -0.84 5.36 -11.37
CA SER A 111 0.24 4.43 -11.72
C SER A 111 -0.26 3.01 -11.93
N ASN A 112 -1.32 2.59 -11.25
CA ASN A 112 -1.97 1.30 -11.53
C ASN A 112 -2.58 1.22 -12.94
N ILE A 113 -3.14 2.32 -13.45
CA ILE A 113 -3.68 2.38 -14.81
C ILE A 113 -2.53 2.38 -15.83
N LEU A 114 -1.46 3.13 -15.56
CA LEU A 114 -0.26 3.14 -16.40
C LEU A 114 0.32 1.74 -16.56
N PHE A 115 0.60 1.05 -15.44
CA PHE A 115 1.25 -0.26 -15.49
C PHE A 115 0.34 -1.38 -16.03
N TRP A 116 -0.99 -1.24 -15.89
CA TRP A 116 -1.94 -2.09 -16.61
C TRP A 116 -1.85 -1.90 -18.13
N GLN A 117 -1.74 -0.64 -18.60
CA GLN A 117 -1.63 -0.38 -20.04
C GLN A 117 -0.27 -0.80 -20.63
N GLU A 118 0.79 -0.72 -19.83
CA GLU A 118 2.15 -1.08 -20.27
C GLU A 118 2.41 -2.60 -20.24
N SER A 119 1.69 -3.37 -19.41
CA SER A 119 1.88 -4.82 -19.31
C SER A 119 1.56 -5.60 -20.59
N ASP A 120 0.64 -5.09 -21.41
CA ASP A 120 0.16 -5.80 -22.60
C ASP A 120 1.00 -5.54 -23.86
N TYR A 121 1.77 -4.45 -23.88
CA TYR A 121 2.31 -3.91 -25.13
C TYR A 121 3.85 -3.85 -25.18
N PHE A 122 4.52 -3.65 -24.04
CA PHE A 122 5.98 -3.67 -23.91
C PHE A 122 6.35 -4.19 -22.51
N ALA A 123 6.29 -5.51 -22.30
CA ALA A 123 6.64 -6.08 -21.01
C ALA A 123 8.16 -5.98 -20.77
N THR A 124 8.63 -4.82 -20.29
CA THR A 124 9.86 -4.75 -19.50
C THR A 124 9.64 -5.59 -18.25
N ASP A 125 10.65 -6.37 -17.85
CA ASP A 125 10.58 -7.13 -16.60
C ASP A 125 10.17 -6.21 -15.46
N SER A 126 9.03 -6.52 -14.83
CA SER A 126 8.39 -5.64 -13.84
C SER A 126 9.34 -5.27 -12.70
N GLU A 127 10.27 -6.16 -12.38
CA GLU A 127 11.30 -5.98 -11.36
C GLU A 127 12.30 -4.85 -11.67
N LEU A 128 12.43 -4.45 -12.94
CA LEU A 128 13.30 -3.36 -13.40
C LEU A 128 12.63 -1.98 -13.31
N ILE A 129 11.31 -1.92 -13.10
CA ILE A 129 10.56 -0.66 -13.06
C ILE A 129 10.68 -0.06 -11.64
N PRO A 130 11.42 1.06 -11.45
CA PRO A 130 11.75 1.53 -10.09
C PRO A 130 10.53 1.98 -9.28
N LEU A 131 9.50 2.49 -9.94
CA LEU A 131 8.29 2.99 -9.30
C LEU A 131 7.10 2.02 -9.39
N LEU A 132 7.33 0.75 -9.77
CA LEU A 132 6.24 -0.20 -10.01
C LEU A 132 5.30 -0.33 -8.81
N HIS A 133 5.86 -0.63 -7.64
CA HIS A 133 5.15 -0.82 -6.36
C HIS A 133 4.13 0.28 -6.00
N THR A 134 4.24 1.47 -6.59
CA THR A 134 3.29 2.57 -6.39
C THR A 134 1.90 2.29 -6.96
N TRP A 135 1.72 1.25 -7.78
CA TRP A 135 0.40 0.84 -8.28
C TRP A 135 -0.57 0.57 -7.12
N SER A 136 -0.12 -0.10 -6.06
CA SER A 136 -0.95 -0.43 -4.91
C SER A 136 -1.33 0.83 -4.13
N LEU A 137 -0.41 1.79 -4.04
CA LEU A 137 -0.65 3.10 -3.46
C LEU A 137 -1.70 3.88 -4.27
N ALA A 138 -1.65 3.82 -5.61
CA ALA A 138 -2.66 4.44 -6.45
C ALA A 138 -4.06 3.85 -6.20
N VAL A 139 -4.19 2.52 -6.06
CA VAL A 139 -5.44 1.85 -5.69
C VAL A 139 -5.95 2.33 -4.33
N GLU A 140 -5.08 2.42 -3.32
CA GLU A 140 -5.46 2.94 -2.00
C GLU A 140 -5.93 4.40 -2.07
N GLU A 141 -5.22 5.28 -2.78
CA GLU A 141 -5.58 6.69 -2.89
C GLU A 141 -6.89 6.88 -3.67
N GLN A 142 -7.13 6.11 -4.74
CA GLN A 142 -8.42 6.10 -5.43
C GLN A 142 -9.56 5.72 -4.49
N TYR A 143 -9.34 4.69 -3.65
CA TYR A 143 -10.27 4.35 -2.58
C TYR A 143 -10.44 5.50 -1.57
N TYR A 144 -9.36 6.17 -1.14
CA TYR A 144 -9.45 7.30 -0.21
C TYR A 144 -10.14 8.51 -0.80
N VAL A 145 -10.14 8.69 -2.12
CA VAL A 145 -10.91 9.74 -2.78
C VAL A 145 -12.39 9.40 -2.78
N ILE A 146 -12.75 8.18 -3.19
CA ILE A 146 -14.14 7.77 -3.44
C ILE A 146 -14.88 7.44 -2.13
N PHE A 147 -14.25 6.67 -1.24
CA PHE A 147 -14.92 6.05 -0.10
C PHE A 147 -15.44 7.02 0.97
N PRO A 148 -14.74 8.11 1.35
CA PRO A 148 -15.30 9.07 2.30
C PRO A 148 -16.55 9.77 1.77
N ILE A 149 -16.62 10.01 0.46
CA ILE A 149 -17.80 10.60 -0.19
C ILE A 149 -18.95 9.59 -0.15
N LEU A 150 -18.68 8.33 -0.51
CA LEU A 150 -19.65 7.24 -0.43
C LEU A 150 -20.22 7.12 1.00
N LEU A 151 -19.36 7.05 2.02
CA LEU A 151 -19.79 6.97 3.41
C LEU A 151 -20.62 8.19 3.81
N LEU A 152 -20.18 9.41 3.49
CA LEU A 152 -20.90 10.64 3.84
C LEU A 152 -22.33 10.66 3.26
N VAL A 153 -22.49 10.24 2.00
CA VAL A 153 -23.79 10.18 1.31
C VAL A 153 -24.68 9.10 1.93
N CYS A 154 -24.14 7.91 2.16
CA CYS A 154 -24.90 6.77 2.66
C CYS A 154 -25.14 6.80 4.17
N TRP A 155 -24.37 7.60 4.93
CA TRP A 155 -24.44 7.63 6.40
C TRP A 155 -25.83 7.95 6.92
N LYS A 156 -26.54 8.88 6.25
CA LYS A 156 -27.90 9.29 6.62
C LYS A 156 -28.95 8.19 6.44
N LEU A 157 -28.66 7.18 5.62
CA LEU A 157 -29.55 6.02 5.44
C LEU A 157 -29.52 5.11 6.69
N GLY A 158 -28.49 5.24 7.53
CA GLY A 158 -28.27 4.45 8.71
C GLY A 158 -27.36 3.25 8.46
N ILE A 159 -26.76 2.74 9.54
CA ILE A 159 -25.67 1.76 9.47
C ILE A 159 -26.04 0.48 8.70
N ARG A 160 -27.30 0.03 8.77
CA ARG A 160 -27.78 -1.16 8.04
C ARG A 160 -27.55 -1.04 6.53
N TRP A 161 -27.78 0.14 5.97
CA TRP A 161 -27.64 0.40 4.54
C TRP A 161 -26.17 0.60 4.16
N VAL A 162 -25.39 1.26 5.02
CA VAL A 162 -23.94 1.36 4.86
C VAL A 162 -23.32 -0.04 4.80
N THR A 163 -23.67 -0.91 5.74
CA THR A 163 -23.20 -2.31 5.75
C THR A 163 -23.65 -3.04 4.49
N ALA A 164 -24.92 -2.93 4.09
CA ALA A 164 -25.41 -3.58 2.88
C ALA A 164 -24.65 -3.14 1.62
N ILE A 165 -24.43 -1.83 1.45
CA ILE A 165 -23.70 -1.27 0.31
C ILE A 165 -22.24 -1.76 0.28
N ILE A 166 -21.54 -1.70 1.42
CA ILE A 166 -20.16 -2.19 1.52
C ILE A 166 -20.08 -3.69 1.21
N SER A 167 -21.02 -4.49 1.75
CA SER A 167 -21.10 -5.92 1.46
C SER A 167 -21.39 -6.19 -0.02
N THR A 168 -22.28 -5.42 -0.65
CA THR A 168 -22.56 -5.56 -2.10
C THR A 168 -21.33 -5.23 -2.93
N ILE A 169 -20.63 -4.13 -2.63
CA ILE A 169 -19.38 -3.78 -3.33
C ILE A 169 -18.34 -4.89 -3.16
N ALA A 170 -18.19 -5.43 -1.95
CA ALA A 170 -17.26 -6.53 -1.69
C ALA A 170 -17.58 -7.77 -2.52
N VAL A 171 -18.84 -8.20 -2.54
CA VAL A 171 -19.26 -9.41 -3.29
C VAL A 171 -19.09 -9.20 -4.80
N VAL A 172 -19.49 -8.05 -5.32
CA VAL A 172 -19.33 -7.73 -6.76
C VAL A 172 -17.85 -7.67 -7.13
N SER A 173 -17.03 -7.01 -6.32
CA SER A 173 -15.58 -6.89 -6.56
C SER A 173 -14.86 -8.24 -6.46
N LEU A 174 -15.21 -9.11 -5.51
CA LEU A 174 -14.68 -10.48 -5.45
C LEU A 174 -15.12 -11.32 -6.66
N GLY A 175 -16.37 -11.16 -7.11
CA GLY A 175 -16.85 -11.79 -8.34
C GLY A 175 -16.09 -11.31 -9.57
N LEU A 176 -15.78 -10.01 -9.65
CA LEU A 176 -14.92 -9.45 -10.69
C LEU A 176 -13.48 -9.98 -10.58
N ALA A 177 -12.94 -10.17 -9.38
CA ALA A 177 -11.61 -10.74 -9.18
C ALA A 177 -11.52 -12.17 -9.73
N GLU A 178 -12.51 -13.00 -9.39
CA GLU A 178 -12.59 -14.38 -9.84
C GLU A 178 -12.84 -14.48 -11.35
N TRP A 179 -13.66 -13.59 -11.91
CA TRP A 179 -13.85 -13.52 -13.37
C TRP A 179 -12.60 -13.00 -14.08
N GLY A 180 -11.95 -11.99 -13.51
CA GLY A 180 -10.85 -11.21 -14.09
C GLY A 180 -9.61 -12.04 -14.34
N TRP A 181 -9.23 -12.95 -13.42
CA TRP A 181 -8.02 -13.76 -13.63
C TRP A 181 -8.08 -14.62 -14.90
N ARG A 182 -9.29 -14.96 -15.39
CA ARG A 182 -9.49 -15.75 -16.62
C ARG A 182 -9.58 -14.91 -17.89
N HIS A 183 -9.85 -13.61 -17.80
CA HIS A 183 -10.18 -12.75 -18.95
C HIS A 183 -9.21 -11.59 -19.15
N ASP A 184 -8.68 -11.02 -18.07
CA ASP A 184 -7.69 -9.94 -18.07
C ASP A 184 -6.90 -10.00 -16.74
N ALA A 185 -5.88 -10.87 -16.69
CA ALA A 185 -5.11 -11.09 -15.47
C ALA A 185 -4.35 -9.83 -15.03
N SER A 186 -3.88 -8.99 -15.97
CA SER A 186 -3.18 -7.75 -15.65
C SER A 186 -4.13 -6.71 -15.06
N GLY A 187 -5.26 -6.45 -15.72
CA GLY A 187 -6.28 -5.54 -15.20
C GLY A 187 -6.82 -6.01 -13.86
N ASN A 188 -6.96 -7.32 -13.69
CA ASN A 188 -7.37 -7.94 -12.44
C ASN A 188 -6.38 -7.66 -11.29
N PHE A 189 -5.08 -7.63 -11.58
CA PHE A 189 -4.03 -7.35 -10.59
C PHE A 189 -3.93 -5.86 -10.23
N TYR A 190 -3.97 -4.97 -11.22
CA TYR A 190 -3.69 -3.54 -11.02
C TYR A 190 -4.93 -2.69 -10.68
N LEU A 191 -6.12 -3.03 -11.17
CA LEU A 191 -7.25 -2.10 -11.13
C LEU A 191 -8.06 -2.20 -9.83
N LEU A 192 -8.54 -1.05 -9.35
CA LEU A 192 -9.36 -0.96 -8.14
C LEU A 192 -10.63 -1.85 -8.16
N PRO A 193 -11.39 -2.01 -9.27
CA PRO A 193 -12.65 -2.77 -9.23
C PRO A 193 -12.51 -4.23 -8.80
N SER A 194 -11.43 -4.92 -9.16
CA SER A 194 -11.15 -6.30 -8.74
C SER A 194 -10.48 -6.39 -7.36
N ARG A 195 -9.89 -5.31 -6.86
CA ARG A 195 -9.20 -5.25 -5.55
C ARG A 195 -10.04 -4.62 -4.44
N ALA A 196 -11.13 -3.93 -4.78
CA ALA A 196 -11.94 -3.16 -3.83
C ALA A 196 -12.51 -4.02 -2.69
N TRP A 197 -12.77 -5.31 -2.91
CA TRP A 197 -13.30 -6.21 -1.88
C TRP A 197 -12.35 -6.41 -0.69
N GLU A 198 -11.02 -6.33 -0.89
CA GLU A 198 -10.02 -6.37 0.20
C GLU A 198 -10.20 -5.16 1.14
N LEU A 199 -10.32 -3.97 0.57
CA LEU A 199 -10.60 -2.73 1.29
C LEU A 199 -11.98 -2.79 1.98
N MET A 200 -13.00 -3.33 1.30
CA MET A 200 -14.34 -3.51 1.87
C MET A 200 -14.37 -4.52 3.03
N ALA A 201 -13.55 -5.57 3.00
CA ALA A 201 -13.44 -6.52 4.11
C ALA A 201 -12.93 -5.81 5.38
N GLY A 202 -11.90 -4.98 5.23
CA GLY A 202 -11.41 -4.09 6.29
C GLY A 202 -12.49 -3.12 6.79
N ALA A 203 -13.23 -2.49 5.87
CA ALA A 203 -14.35 -1.62 6.22
C ALA A 203 -15.45 -2.37 7.00
N GLY A 204 -15.74 -3.62 6.65
CA GLY A 204 -16.63 -4.50 7.38
C GLY A 204 -16.16 -4.77 8.81
N CYS A 205 -14.85 -5.01 9.02
CA CYS A 205 -14.27 -5.13 10.36
C CYS A 205 -14.48 -3.85 11.19
N ALA A 206 -14.31 -2.68 10.58
CA ALA A 206 -14.53 -1.39 11.24
C ALA A 206 -16.00 -1.20 11.64
N LEU A 207 -16.95 -1.50 10.74
CA LEU A 207 -18.38 -1.42 11.03
C LEU A 207 -18.76 -2.34 12.21
N TYR A 208 -18.23 -3.56 12.22
CA TYR A 208 -18.47 -4.53 13.29
C TYR A 208 -17.95 -4.02 14.64
N LEU A 209 -16.70 -3.56 14.69
CA LEU A 209 -16.05 -3.09 15.93
C LEU A 209 -16.52 -1.71 16.38
N GLY A 210 -17.11 -0.90 15.49
CA GLY A 210 -17.75 0.37 15.86
C GLY A 210 -19.02 0.17 16.68
N HIS A 211 -19.76 -0.92 16.43
CA HIS A 211 -21.06 -1.20 17.08
C HIS A 211 -20.98 -2.25 18.17
N LYS A 212 -19.90 -3.03 18.21
CA LYS A 212 -19.70 -4.11 19.18
C LYS A 212 -18.35 -3.97 19.85
N GLN A 213 -18.30 -4.32 21.13
CA GLN A 213 -17.02 -4.50 21.80
C GLN A 213 -16.22 -5.59 21.08
N GLN A 214 -14.90 -5.40 21.04
CA GLN A 214 -14.01 -6.40 20.48
C GLN A 214 -14.26 -7.76 21.16
N PRO A 215 -14.45 -8.86 20.40
CA PRO A 215 -14.71 -10.15 21.01
C PRO A 215 -13.49 -10.64 21.81
N THR A 216 -13.64 -10.75 23.13
CA THR A 216 -12.60 -11.24 24.07
C THR A 216 -12.92 -12.61 24.68
N GLY A 217 -13.96 -13.29 24.18
CA GLY A 217 -14.39 -14.61 24.68
C GLY A 217 -13.42 -15.74 24.30
N THR A 218 -13.80 -16.98 24.67
CA THR A 218 -13.00 -18.19 24.43
C THR A 218 -12.66 -18.43 22.95
N LEU A 219 -13.50 -17.94 22.03
CA LEU A 219 -13.28 -18.04 20.58
C LEU A 219 -12.23 -17.06 20.04
N SER A 220 -11.87 -16.01 20.79
CA SER A 220 -10.93 -14.98 20.31
C SER A 220 -9.52 -15.54 20.06
N GLN A 221 -9.01 -16.38 20.97
CA GLN A 221 -7.71 -17.02 20.84
C GLN A 221 -7.63 -17.93 19.60
N PRO A 222 -8.49 -18.96 19.42
CA PRO A 222 -8.40 -19.84 18.26
C PRO A 222 -8.64 -19.10 16.94
N LEU A 223 -9.55 -18.11 16.90
CA LEU A 223 -9.77 -17.32 15.69
C LEU A 223 -8.59 -16.40 15.34
N SER A 224 -7.93 -15.81 16.35
CA SER A 224 -6.71 -15.04 16.10
C SER A 224 -5.56 -15.92 15.61
N LEU A 225 -5.42 -17.14 16.15
CA LEU A 225 -4.42 -18.12 15.72
C LEU A 225 -4.71 -18.64 14.31
N LEU A 226 -5.98 -18.91 13.99
CA LEU A 226 -6.40 -19.23 12.64
C LEU A 226 -6.04 -18.09 11.68
N GLY A 227 -6.32 -16.84 12.07
CA GLY A 227 -5.96 -15.67 11.28
C GLY A 227 -4.46 -15.59 10.99
N LEU A 228 -3.62 -15.77 12.02
CA LEU A 228 -2.16 -15.82 11.86
C LEU A 228 -1.72 -17.01 10.98
N GLY A 229 -2.31 -18.17 11.17
CA GLY A 229 -2.03 -19.37 10.37
C GLY A 229 -2.36 -19.17 8.90
N LEU A 230 -3.49 -18.54 8.58
CA LEU A 230 -3.88 -18.20 7.21
C LEU A 230 -2.89 -17.22 6.56
N LEU A 231 -2.41 -16.21 7.30
CA LEU A 231 -1.41 -15.27 6.77
C LEU A 231 -0.08 -15.97 6.49
N VAL A 232 0.41 -16.77 7.44
CA VAL A 232 1.66 -17.51 7.27
C VAL A 232 1.53 -18.49 6.09
N ALA A 233 0.43 -19.23 6.00
CA ALA A 233 0.19 -20.13 4.87
C ALA A 233 0.15 -19.39 3.53
N SER A 234 -0.48 -18.20 3.49
CA SER A 234 -0.52 -17.36 2.29
C SER A 234 0.87 -16.95 1.83
N ILE A 235 1.74 -16.55 2.76
CA ILE A 235 3.12 -16.12 2.46
C ILE A 235 3.99 -17.29 1.98
N LEU A 236 3.80 -18.48 2.55
CA LEU A 236 4.64 -19.65 2.27
C LEU A 236 4.20 -20.45 1.03
N TRP A 237 2.91 -20.42 0.67
CA TRP A 237 2.34 -21.32 -0.35
C TRP A 237 1.73 -20.63 -1.56
N LEU A 238 1.35 -19.36 -1.45
CA LEU A 238 0.94 -18.64 -2.66
C LEU A 238 2.22 -18.29 -3.44
N ASP A 239 2.22 -18.50 -4.73
CA ASP A 239 3.35 -18.17 -5.61
C ASP A 239 2.81 -17.61 -6.93
N ASP A 240 3.71 -17.28 -7.84
CA ASP A 240 3.43 -16.71 -9.15
C ASP A 240 2.69 -17.67 -10.10
N THR A 241 2.58 -18.96 -9.76
CA THR A 241 1.81 -19.94 -10.53
C THR A 241 0.33 -19.98 -10.15
N ILE A 242 -0.04 -19.43 -8.99
CA ILE A 242 -1.41 -19.40 -8.51
C ILE A 242 -2.14 -18.18 -9.10
N PRO A 243 -3.33 -18.36 -9.71
CA PRO A 243 -4.10 -17.24 -10.24
C PRO A 243 -4.42 -16.22 -9.15
N PHE A 244 -3.91 -15.00 -9.30
CA PHE A 244 -4.03 -13.97 -8.28
C PHE A 244 -4.25 -12.57 -8.88
N PRO A 245 -5.17 -11.76 -8.33
CA PRO A 245 -6.15 -12.11 -7.31
C PRO A 245 -7.27 -13.02 -7.83
N SER A 246 -7.79 -13.86 -6.95
CA SER A 246 -8.90 -14.78 -7.22
C SER A 246 -9.49 -15.22 -5.87
N LEU A 247 -10.31 -16.27 -5.83
CA LEU A 247 -10.74 -16.87 -4.56
C LEU A 247 -9.57 -17.29 -3.63
N TYR A 248 -8.36 -17.52 -4.14
CA TYR A 248 -7.18 -17.77 -3.29
C TYR A 248 -6.82 -16.57 -2.40
N ALA A 249 -7.11 -15.35 -2.83
CA ALA A 249 -6.90 -14.13 -2.05
C ALA A 249 -7.82 -14.05 -0.81
N ILE A 250 -8.83 -14.93 -0.68
CA ILE A 250 -9.60 -15.07 0.57
C ILE A 250 -8.69 -15.44 1.74
N LEU A 251 -7.62 -16.21 1.52
CA LEU A 251 -6.71 -16.62 2.59
C LEU A 251 -6.06 -15.42 3.30
N PRO A 252 -5.32 -14.50 2.63
CA PRO A 252 -4.74 -13.34 3.29
C PRO A 252 -5.81 -12.35 3.79
N VAL A 253 -6.93 -12.19 3.08
CA VAL A 253 -7.99 -11.25 3.48
C VAL A 253 -8.73 -11.71 4.73
N LEU A 254 -9.14 -12.97 4.78
CA LEU A 254 -9.78 -13.57 5.95
C LEU A 254 -8.79 -13.63 7.12
N GLY A 255 -7.53 -14.00 6.86
CA GLY A 255 -6.48 -14.03 7.87
C GLY A 255 -6.30 -12.67 8.56
N THR A 256 -6.21 -11.61 7.75
CA THR A 256 -6.07 -10.22 8.23
C THR A 256 -7.33 -9.78 8.99
N SER A 257 -8.52 -10.08 8.45
CA SER A 257 -9.80 -9.74 9.08
C SER A 257 -9.97 -10.42 10.45
N LEU A 258 -9.60 -11.69 10.57
CA LEU A 258 -9.62 -12.42 11.84
C LEU A 258 -8.64 -11.82 12.86
N ILE A 259 -7.45 -11.41 12.44
CA ILE A 259 -6.51 -10.71 13.33
C ILE A 259 -7.09 -9.37 13.79
N ILE A 260 -7.61 -8.55 12.89
CA ILE A 260 -8.19 -7.24 13.23
C ILE A 260 -9.33 -7.39 14.25
N LEU A 261 -10.20 -8.39 14.05
CA LEU A 261 -11.36 -8.63 14.90
C LEU A 261 -10.98 -9.26 16.24
N PHE A 262 -10.10 -10.25 16.26
CA PHE A 262 -9.90 -11.12 17.43
C PHE A 262 -8.56 -10.95 18.14
N ALA A 263 -7.52 -10.40 17.51
CA ALA A 263 -6.23 -10.16 18.19
C ALA A 263 -6.32 -8.94 19.13
N HIS A 264 -5.94 -9.14 20.39
CA HIS A 264 -5.95 -8.11 21.41
C HIS A 264 -4.91 -8.41 22.50
N GLN A 265 -4.57 -7.43 23.33
CA GLN A 265 -3.45 -7.49 24.30
C GLN A 265 -3.46 -8.69 25.27
N ASN A 266 -4.60 -9.35 25.48
CA ASN A 266 -4.71 -10.47 26.41
C ASN A 266 -4.49 -11.84 25.75
N ASN A 267 -4.51 -11.93 24.41
CA ASN A 267 -4.36 -13.18 23.69
C ASN A 267 -2.99 -13.30 23.00
N TRP A 268 -2.60 -14.51 22.60
CA TRP A 268 -1.20 -14.78 22.22
C TRP A 268 -0.79 -14.01 20.96
N VAL A 269 -1.66 -13.99 19.95
CA VAL A 269 -1.40 -13.30 18.69
C VAL A 269 -1.32 -11.80 18.91
N GLY A 270 -2.22 -11.21 19.70
CA GLY A 270 -2.17 -9.79 20.03
C GLY A 270 -0.90 -9.42 20.80
N LYS A 271 -0.43 -10.26 21.74
CA LYS A 271 0.85 -10.07 22.44
C LYS A 271 2.05 -10.15 21.50
N LEU A 272 2.07 -11.15 20.62
CA LEU A 272 3.12 -11.33 19.61
C LEU A 272 3.21 -10.09 18.71
N LEU A 273 2.11 -9.67 18.10
CA LEU A 273 2.08 -8.51 17.20
C LEU A 273 2.35 -7.19 17.93
N SER A 274 2.13 -7.12 19.25
CA SER A 274 2.42 -5.94 20.06
C SER A 274 3.89 -5.83 20.50
N LEU A 275 4.74 -6.81 20.16
CA LEU A 275 6.18 -6.77 20.46
C LEU A 275 6.79 -5.47 19.92
N PRO A 276 7.65 -4.77 20.70
CA PRO A 276 8.22 -3.49 20.29
C PRO A 276 8.92 -3.51 18.94
N ALA A 277 9.59 -4.62 18.60
CA ALA A 277 10.26 -4.79 17.31
C ALA A 277 9.27 -4.79 16.14
N LEU A 278 8.19 -5.58 16.21
CA LEU A 278 7.17 -5.63 15.17
C LEU A 278 6.42 -4.31 15.06
N VAL A 279 6.09 -3.68 16.19
CA VAL A 279 5.48 -2.34 16.18
C VAL A 279 6.42 -1.33 15.53
N GLY A 280 7.71 -1.37 15.83
CA GLY A 280 8.72 -0.48 15.23
C GLY A 280 8.78 -0.61 13.71
N VAL A 281 8.82 -1.84 13.19
CA VAL A 281 8.75 -2.13 11.75
C VAL A 281 7.42 -1.63 11.17
N GLY A 282 6.31 -1.87 11.85
CA GLY A 282 4.98 -1.41 11.47
C GLY A 282 4.87 0.10 11.31
N LEU A 283 5.51 0.86 12.20
CA LEU A 283 5.52 2.33 12.16
C LEU A 283 6.25 2.88 10.94
N VAL A 284 7.33 2.23 10.50
CA VAL A 284 8.13 2.62 9.32
C VAL A 284 7.72 1.91 8.02
N SER A 285 6.76 0.98 8.10
CA SER A 285 6.35 0.11 6.99
C SER A 285 6.03 0.85 5.69
N TYR A 286 5.38 2.02 5.77
CA TYR A 286 5.07 2.83 4.59
C TYR A 286 6.34 3.30 3.88
N SER A 287 7.28 3.89 4.61
CA SER A 287 8.56 4.30 4.02
C SER A 287 9.38 3.10 3.56
N ALA A 288 9.37 1.97 4.28
CA ALA A 288 10.08 0.76 3.84
C ALA A 288 9.51 0.21 2.52
N TYR A 289 8.18 0.22 2.38
CA TYR A 289 7.52 -0.11 1.13
C TYR A 289 7.86 0.87 0.00
N LEU A 290 8.08 2.16 0.27
CA LEU A 290 8.52 3.09 -0.78
C LEU A 290 9.98 2.88 -1.19
N TRP A 291 10.87 2.58 -0.25
CA TRP A 291 12.31 2.47 -0.52
C TRP A 291 12.73 1.17 -1.20
N HIS A 292 12.10 0.03 -0.87
CA HIS A 292 12.60 -1.28 -1.31
C HIS A 292 12.67 -1.41 -2.83
N GLN A 293 11.59 -1.07 -3.54
CA GLN A 293 11.47 -1.36 -4.98
C GLN A 293 12.41 -0.50 -5.83
N PRO A 294 12.53 0.84 -5.68
CA PRO A 294 13.50 1.60 -6.45
C PRO A 294 14.92 1.10 -6.21
N MET A 295 15.28 0.76 -4.97
CA MET A 295 16.61 0.24 -4.64
C MET A 295 16.90 -1.08 -5.35
N PHE A 296 15.93 -1.99 -5.37
CA PHE A 296 16.09 -3.30 -5.99
C PHE A 296 16.11 -3.19 -7.51
N ALA A 297 15.21 -2.39 -8.09
CA ALA A 297 15.17 -2.14 -9.52
C ALA A 297 16.47 -1.51 -10.03
N PHE A 298 16.98 -0.46 -9.36
CA PHE A 298 18.26 0.14 -9.76
C PHE A 298 19.46 -0.79 -9.58
N ALA A 299 19.43 -1.69 -8.59
CA ALA A 299 20.45 -2.72 -8.48
C ALA A 299 20.39 -3.69 -9.67
N ARG A 300 19.20 -4.20 -10.03
CA ARG A 300 19.02 -5.08 -11.19
C ARG A 300 19.37 -4.41 -12.52
N LEU A 301 19.16 -3.11 -12.64
CA LEU A 301 19.58 -2.34 -13.81
C LEU A 301 21.10 -2.13 -13.88
N TYR A 302 21.79 -2.16 -12.76
CA TYR A 302 23.25 -1.99 -12.69
C TYR A 302 24.01 -3.29 -12.96
N TYR A 303 23.48 -4.43 -12.50
CA TYR A 303 24.08 -5.75 -12.74
C TYR A 303 23.57 -6.33 -14.06
N VAL A 304 24.44 -7.10 -14.75
CA VAL A 304 24.06 -7.80 -15.99
C VAL A 304 23.16 -9.01 -15.69
N ASP A 305 23.47 -9.72 -14.62
CA ASP A 305 22.69 -10.85 -14.11
C ASP A 305 21.97 -10.45 -12.81
N GLU A 306 21.04 -11.28 -12.33
CA GLU A 306 20.35 -11.06 -11.06
C GLU A 306 21.38 -10.83 -9.91
N PRO A 307 21.26 -9.73 -9.14
CA PRO A 307 22.20 -9.45 -8.07
C PRO A 307 22.26 -10.58 -7.05
N GLN A 308 23.44 -10.83 -6.49
CA GLN A 308 23.60 -11.85 -5.46
C GLN A 308 22.66 -11.60 -4.29
N LEU A 309 22.11 -12.68 -3.72
CA LEU A 309 21.18 -12.60 -2.58
C LEU A 309 21.72 -11.75 -1.42
N LEU A 310 23.03 -11.82 -1.15
CA LEU A 310 23.65 -11.01 -0.10
C LEU A 310 23.54 -9.50 -0.36
N ILE A 311 23.63 -9.08 -1.62
CA ILE A 311 23.44 -7.68 -2.04
C ILE A 311 21.97 -7.30 -1.82
N MET A 312 21.03 -8.13 -2.25
CA MET A 312 19.60 -7.88 -2.09
C MET A 312 19.19 -7.79 -0.61
N LEU A 313 19.74 -8.64 0.26
CA LEU A 313 19.56 -8.56 1.71
C LEU A 313 20.20 -7.30 2.31
N GLY A 314 21.37 -6.90 1.83
CA GLY A 314 22.01 -5.64 2.20
C GLY A 314 21.15 -4.43 1.83
N LEU A 315 20.57 -4.43 0.63
CA LEU A 315 19.63 -3.41 0.18
C LEU A 315 18.32 -3.44 0.97
N ALA A 316 17.80 -4.60 1.34
CA ALA A 316 16.62 -4.74 2.19
C ALA A 316 16.86 -4.11 3.58
N ALA A 317 18.02 -4.39 4.19
CA ALA A 317 18.41 -3.80 5.46
C ALA A 317 18.57 -2.27 5.33
N LEU A 318 19.23 -1.81 4.25
CA LEU A 318 19.38 -0.39 3.97
C LEU A 318 18.03 0.30 3.73
N ALA A 319 17.08 -0.35 3.06
CA ALA A 319 15.72 0.17 2.87
C ALA A 319 15.02 0.42 4.22
N PHE A 320 15.20 -0.45 5.22
CA PHE A 320 14.69 -0.21 6.57
C PHE A 320 15.41 0.94 7.30
N VAL A 321 16.72 1.10 7.10
CA VAL A 321 17.47 2.24 7.65
C VAL A 321 16.97 3.55 7.04
N LEU A 322 16.84 3.61 5.71
CA LEU A 322 16.30 4.78 5.00
C LEU A 322 14.83 5.01 5.36
N ALA A 323 14.06 3.96 5.59
CA ALA A 323 12.68 4.07 6.05
C ALA A 323 12.59 4.71 7.43
N PHE A 324 13.45 4.32 8.37
CA PHE A 324 13.52 4.95 9.68
C PHE A 324 13.91 6.43 9.60
N ILE A 325 14.90 6.77 8.77
CA ILE A 325 15.32 8.17 8.53
C ILE A 325 14.16 8.97 7.93
N SER A 326 13.51 8.45 6.89
CA SER A 326 12.37 9.09 6.21
C SER A 326 11.21 9.28 7.18
N TRP A 327 10.86 8.25 7.95
CA TRP A 327 9.82 8.34 8.98
C TRP A 327 10.14 9.41 10.03
N ARG A 328 11.38 9.43 10.54
CA ARG A 328 11.78 10.29 11.66
C ARG A 328 11.94 11.76 11.28
N PHE A 329 12.48 12.03 10.09
CA PHE A 329 12.91 13.36 9.65
C PHE A 329 12.08 13.94 8.51
N VAL A 330 11.33 13.13 7.77
CA VAL A 330 10.45 13.60 6.68
C VAL A 330 8.99 13.44 7.07
N GLU A 331 8.53 12.24 7.45
CA GLU A 331 7.10 12.04 7.73
C GLU A 331 6.65 12.70 9.04
N ARG A 332 7.35 12.42 10.15
CA ARG A 332 6.93 12.87 11.48
C ARG A 332 6.79 14.40 11.59
N PRO A 333 7.70 15.23 11.04
CA PRO A 333 7.53 16.69 11.02
C PRO A 333 6.23 17.14 10.36
N PHE A 334 5.91 16.62 9.17
CA PHE A 334 4.72 17.01 8.41
C PHE A 334 3.41 16.54 9.07
N ARG A 335 3.45 15.44 9.83
CA ARG A 335 2.33 14.96 10.63
C ARG A 335 2.02 15.85 11.85
N GLN A 336 2.97 16.66 12.32
CA GLN A 336 2.76 17.59 13.43
C GLN A 336 2.11 18.89 12.95
N ARG A 337 0.83 19.09 13.29
CA ARG A 337 0.06 20.30 12.90
C ARG A 337 0.64 21.62 13.42
N GLN A 338 1.47 21.56 14.47
CA GLN A 338 2.14 22.74 15.03
C GLN A 338 3.27 23.26 14.14
N GLN A 339 3.91 22.39 13.36
CA GLN A 339 5.03 22.77 12.49
C GLN A 339 4.57 23.32 11.15
N PHE A 340 3.54 22.68 10.56
CA PHE A 340 2.97 23.09 9.28
C PHE A 340 1.47 23.20 9.39
N ASN A 341 0.91 24.37 9.06
CA ASN A 341 -0.53 24.56 9.00
C ASN A 341 -1.13 23.95 7.72
N ARG A 342 -2.47 23.86 7.66
CA ARG A 342 -3.20 23.26 6.53
C ARG A 342 -2.84 23.89 5.18
N LYS A 343 -2.76 25.22 5.12
CA LYS A 343 -2.48 25.96 3.87
C LYS A 343 -1.07 25.64 3.36
N GLN A 344 -0.08 25.60 4.26
CA GLN A 344 1.29 25.23 3.93
C GLN A 344 1.36 23.82 3.33
N ILE A 345 0.67 22.84 3.93
CA ILE A 345 0.66 21.47 3.40
C ILE A 345 0.12 21.41 1.97
N PHE A 346 -1.02 22.06 1.69
CA PHE A 346 -1.57 22.03 0.34
C PHE A 346 -0.70 22.78 -0.67
N ILE A 347 -0.10 23.91 -0.28
CA ILE A 347 0.83 24.64 -1.15
C ILE A 347 2.07 23.79 -1.45
N MET A 348 2.67 23.17 -0.44
CA MET A 348 3.84 22.31 -0.61
C MET A 348 3.53 21.05 -1.42
N ALA A 349 2.35 20.45 -1.19
CA ALA A 349 1.86 19.33 -1.99
C ALA A 349 1.75 19.73 -3.47
N LEU A 350 1.06 20.84 -3.76
CA LEU A 350 0.88 21.34 -5.11
C LEU A 350 2.21 21.72 -5.77
N ALA A 351 3.07 22.47 -5.07
CA ALA A 351 4.37 22.88 -5.59
C ALA A 351 5.28 21.69 -5.87
N GLY A 352 5.32 20.70 -4.96
CA GLY A 352 6.06 19.46 -5.16
C GLY A 352 5.54 18.67 -6.37
N SER A 353 4.22 18.45 -6.44
CA SER A 353 3.59 17.80 -7.59
C SER A 353 3.90 18.50 -8.91
N LEU A 354 3.78 19.83 -8.97
CA LEU A 354 4.09 20.59 -10.19
C LEU A 354 5.57 20.49 -10.55
N ALA A 355 6.48 20.57 -9.58
CA ALA A 355 7.92 20.44 -9.83
C ALA A 355 8.26 19.08 -10.45
N PHE A 356 7.75 17.99 -9.88
CA PHE A 356 7.98 16.66 -10.45
C PHE A 356 7.32 16.47 -11.81
N VAL A 357 6.11 17.01 -12.05
CA VAL A 357 5.48 16.97 -13.37
C VAL A 357 6.32 17.73 -14.40
N ILE A 358 6.86 18.90 -14.06
CA ILE A 358 7.73 19.67 -14.96
C ILE A 358 9.00 18.89 -15.29
N ILE A 359 9.65 18.29 -14.29
CA ILE A 359 10.83 17.44 -14.49
C ILE A 359 10.49 16.27 -15.39
N ALA A 360 9.40 15.55 -15.11
CA ALA A 360 8.96 14.41 -15.90
C ALA A 360 8.62 14.78 -17.35
N LEU A 361 7.94 15.90 -17.57
CA LEU A 361 7.67 16.41 -18.91
C LEU A 361 8.97 16.75 -19.65
N ALA A 362 9.98 17.31 -18.97
CA ALA A 362 11.28 17.53 -19.57
C ALA A 362 11.94 16.20 -19.97
N LEU A 363 11.89 15.16 -19.12
CA LEU A 363 12.41 13.83 -19.47
C LEU A 363 11.73 13.28 -20.75
N ILE A 364 10.42 13.50 -20.91
CA ILE A 364 9.65 13.02 -22.06
C ILE A 364 9.93 13.86 -23.32
N ILE A 365 9.86 15.19 -23.23
CA ILE A 365 9.99 16.12 -24.37
C ILE A 365 11.39 16.06 -24.97
N PHE A 366 12.43 15.92 -24.14
CA PHE A 366 13.81 15.78 -24.59
C PHE A 366 14.20 14.32 -24.88
N GLU A 367 13.21 13.44 -25.11
CA GLU A 367 13.39 12.04 -25.52
C GLU A 367 14.34 11.23 -24.62
N GLY A 368 14.26 11.48 -23.32
CA GLY A 368 15.13 10.85 -22.33
C GLY A 368 16.56 11.37 -22.39
N MET A 369 16.77 12.59 -22.88
CA MET A 369 18.04 13.33 -22.93
C MET A 369 19.23 12.50 -23.42
N PRO A 370 19.18 11.96 -24.66
CA PRO A 370 20.22 11.07 -25.20
C PRO A 370 21.61 11.73 -25.25
N ALA A 371 21.66 13.06 -25.32
CA ALA A 371 22.89 13.85 -25.26
C ALA A 371 23.74 13.59 -23.99
N ARG A 372 23.21 12.98 -22.93
CA ARG A 372 24.00 12.59 -21.74
C ARG A 372 25.04 11.48 -22.01
N PHE A 373 24.90 10.77 -23.13
CA PHE A 373 25.80 9.70 -23.56
C PHE A 373 26.75 10.11 -24.71
N ALA A 374 26.67 11.36 -25.15
CA ALA A 374 27.42 11.88 -26.30
C ALA A 374 28.84 12.33 -25.94
#